data_AF-A0A1H3J6R7-F1
#
_entry.id   AF-A0A1H3J6R7-F1
#
_cell.length_a   1.000
_cell.length_b   1.000
_cell.length_c   1.000
_cell.angle_alpha   90.00
_cell.angle_beta   90.00
_cell.angle_gamma   90.00
#
_symmetry.space_group_name_H-M   'P 1'
#
loop_
_entity.id
_entity.type
_entity.pdbx_description
1 polymer ?
#
loop_
_entity_poly.entity_id
_entity_poly.type
_entity_poly.pdbx_seq_one_letter_code
_entity_poly.pdbx_strand_id
1 'polypeptide(L)'
;MVGADLPKRIFVRWQSVVEPQTYRVWIDIPEEARQIMRKTTARRCPETPRQTASYMASVNLGLAPGGIVQVWVRDECHHPIKVARVQAEVEPLGASQGKTNGRYAYQISEESKRYIEKFGIPYGSW
;
A
#
# COMPACT_ATOMS: atom_id res chain seq x y z
N MET A 1 -10.06 27.33 -9.09
CA MET A 1 -9.77 26.38 -8.00
C MET A 1 -8.53 25.61 -8.41
N VAL A 2 -7.38 25.84 -7.79
CA VAL A 2 -6.20 25.00 -8.02
C VAL A 2 -6.43 23.74 -7.18
N GLY A 3 -7.03 22.72 -7.77
CA GLY A 3 -7.15 21.41 -7.12
C GLY A 3 -5.75 20.84 -6.87
N ALA A 4 -5.58 20.10 -5.77
CA ALA A 4 -4.32 19.40 -5.51
C ALA A 4 -4.02 18.44 -6.68
N ASP A 5 -2.80 18.49 -7.20
CA ASP A 5 -2.38 17.57 -8.26
C ASP A 5 -2.15 16.16 -7.70
N LEU A 6 -2.12 15.16 -8.58
CA LEU A 6 -1.93 13.76 -8.19
C LEU A 6 -0.55 13.54 -7.54
N PRO A 7 -0.46 12.64 -6.54
CA PRO A 7 0.79 12.39 -5.82
C PRO A 7 1.85 11.84 -6.77
N LYS A 8 3.04 12.44 -6.75
CA LYS A 8 4.22 11.93 -7.48
C LYS A 8 5.02 10.93 -6.65
N ARG A 9 4.98 11.07 -5.32
CA ARG A 9 5.75 10.26 -4.39
C ARG A 9 5.01 10.10 -3.07
N ILE A 10 5.08 8.90 -2.49
CA ILE A 10 4.48 8.57 -1.19
C ILE A 10 5.57 7.98 -0.30
N PHE A 11 5.73 8.53 0.90
CA PHE A 11 6.51 7.87 1.94
C PHE A 11 5.58 7.05 2.80
N VAL A 12 5.96 5.80 3.07
CA VAL A 12 5.25 4.96 4.02
C VAL A 12 6.25 4.31 4.97
N ARG A 13 5.86 4.28 6.25
CA ARG A 13 6.52 3.51 7.29
C ARG A 13 5.46 2.68 7.98
N TRP A 14 5.70 1.38 8.12
CA TRP A 14 4.75 0.49 8.77
C TRP A 14 5.46 -0.53 9.64
N GLN A 15 4.71 -1.03 10.61
CA GLN A 15 5.09 -2.13 11.48
C GLN A 15 4.41 -3.39 10.97
N SER A 16 5.19 -4.44 10.74
CA SER A 16 4.64 -5.78 10.66
C SER A 16 4.40 -6.31 12.08
N VAL A 17 3.27 -6.99 12.27
CA VAL A 17 2.89 -7.58 13.57
C VAL A 17 3.24 -9.06 13.61
N VAL A 18 3.18 -9.73 12.46
CA VAL A 18 3.47 -11.17 12.31
C VAL A 18 4.98 -11.45 12.32
N GLU A 19 5.78 -10.50 11.88
CA GLU A 19 7.22 -10.45 12.14
C GLU A 19 7.49 -9.12 12.87
N PRO A 20 8.32 -9.09 13.93
CA PRO A 20 8.58 -7.87 14.67
C PRO A 20 9.56 -6.96 13.91
N GLN A 21 9.17 -6.52 12.71
CA GLN A 21 9.97 -5.69 11.82
C GLN A 21 9.20 -4.44 11.41
N THR A 22 9.89 -3.30 11.45
CA THR A 22 9.40 -2.03 10.92
C THR A 22 10.10 -1.77 9.62
N TYR A 23 9.33 -1.35 8.61
CA TYR A 23 9.83 -1.01 7.28
C TYR A 23 9.54 0.44 6.95
N ARG A 24 10.35 1.00 6.06
CA ARG A 24 10.13 2.31 5.46
C ARG A 24 10.50 2.30 4.00
N VAL A 25 9.81 3.09 3.19
CA VAL A 25 10.11 3.21 1.77
C VAL A 25 9.54 4.50 1.18
N TRP A 26 10.26 5.03 0.20
CA TRP A 26 9.74 6.03 -0.73
C TRP A 26 9.23 5.32 -1.98
N ILE A 27 8.01 5.64 -2.38
CA ILE A 27 7.33 5.04 -3.52
C ILE A 27 7.11 6.15 -4.54
N ASP A 28 7.79 6.04 -5.68
CA ASP A 28 7.52 6.90 -6.82
C ASP A 28 6.27 6.39 -7.55
N ILE A 29 5.33 7.30 -7.81
CA ILE A 29 4.11 7.00 -8.57
C ILE A 29 4.38 7.32 -10.04
N PRO A 30 4.41 6.29 -10.92
CA PRO A 30 4.71 6.46 -12.33
C PRO A 30 3.76 7.47 -12.99
N GLU A 31 4.22 8.15 -14.04
CA GLU A 31 3.33 9.04 -14.81
C GLU A 31 2.15 8.24 -15.39
N GLU A 32 2.37 7.01 -15.83
CA GLU A 32 1.34 6.10 -16.36
C GLU A 32 0.22 5.88 -15.34
N ALA A 33 0.58 5.67 -14.07
CA ALA A 33 -0.39 5.55 -12.98
C ALA A 33 -1.19 6.85 -12.79
N ARG A 34 -0.51 8.01 -12.89
CA ARG A 34 -1.17 9.32 -12.82
C ARG A 34 -2.09 9.57 -14.01
N GLN A 35 -1.73 9.13 -15.21
CA GLN A 35 -2.60 9.22 -16.38
C GLN A 35 -3.87 8.36 -16.23
N ILE A 36 -3.75 7.15 -15.69
CA ILE A 36 -4.91 6.31 -15.35
C ILE A 36 -5.80 7.04 -14.34
N MET A 37 -5.22 7.56 -13.26
CA MET A 37 -5.97 8.31 -12.24
C MET A 37 -6.70 9.54 -12.81
N ARG A 38 -6.07 10.30 -13.73
CA ARG A 38 -6.74 11.42 -14.42
C ARG A 38 -7.91 10.93 -15.28
N LYS A 39 -7.75 9.79 -15.95
CA LYS A 39 -8.79 9.19 -16.78
C LYS A 39 -9.99 8.74 -15.95
N THR A 40 -9.75 8.18 -14.76
CA THR A 40 -10.79 7.70 -13.82
C THR A 40 -11.77 8.80 -13.41
N THR A 41 -11.29 10.03 -13.24
CA THR A 41 -12.16 11.16 -12.89
C THR A 41 -12.71 11.93 -14.09
N ALA A 42 -12.03 11.85 -15.24
CA ALA A 42 -12.43 12.55 -16.46
C ALA A 42 -13.41 11.77 -17.34
N ARG A 43 -13.47 10.44 -17.22
CA ARG A 43 -14.26 9.58 -18.12
C ARG A 43 -15.20 8.64 -17.35
N ARG A 44 -16.35 8.35 -17.96
CA ARG A 44 -17.26 7.30 -17.50
C ARG A 44 -16.74 5.93 -17.95
N CYS A 45 -17.03 4.90 -17.18
CA CYS A 45 -16.78 3.53 -17.59
C CYS A 45 -17.64 3.20 -18.83
N PRO A 46 -17.05 2.64 -19.90
CA PRO A 46 -17.80 2.20 -21.09
C PRO A 46 -18.85 1.12 -20.79
N GLU A 47 -18.64 0.29 -19.76
CA GLU A 47 -19.57 -0.77 -19.35
C GLU A 47 -20.81 -0.21 -18.63
N THR A 48 -20.70 0.97 -18.01
CA THR A 48 -21.78 1.63 -17.27
C THR A 48 -21.96 3.10 -17.70
N PRO A 49 -22.29 3.39 -18.97
CA PRO A 49 -22.26 4.75 -19.54
C PRO A 49 -23.27 5.73 -18.90
N ARG A 50 -24.28 5.20 -18.20
CA ARG A 50 -25.27 5.98 -17.43
C ARG A 50 -24.74 6.44 -16.08
N GLN A 51 -23.70 5.80 -15.54
CA GLN A 51 -23.07 6.21 -14.29
C GLN A 51 -22.10 7.36 -14.56
N THR A 52 -22.06 8.32 -13.65
CA THR A 52 -21.09 9.42 -13.73
C THR A 52 -19.67 8.89 -13.55
N ALA A 53 -18.68 9.63 -14.06
CA ALA A 53 -17.29 9.35 -13.76
C ALA A 53 -17.06 9.38 -12.24
N SER A 54 -16.02 8.68 -11.77
CA SER A 54 -15.68 8.71 -10.36
C SER A 54 -15.32 10.14 -9.95
N TYR A 55 -15.75 10.56 -8.77
CA TYR A 55 -15.37 11.87 -8.23
C TYR A 55 -13.94 11.89 -7.67
N MET A 56 -13.33 10.72 -7.48
CA MET A 56 -11.96 10.59 -6.98
C MET A 56 -11.16 9.53 -7.77
N ALA A 57 -9.85 9.74 -7.82
CA ALA A 57 -8.91 8.69 -8.16
C ALA A 57 -8.33 8.09 -6.88
N SER A 58 -7.90 6.83 -6.94
CA SER A 58 -7.26 6.16 -5.80
C SER A 58 -5.93 5.53 -6.20
N VAL A 59 -4.99 5.59 -5.27
CA VAL A 59 -3.77 4.79 -5.25
C VAL A 59 -3.82 3.94 -4.00
N ASN A 60 -3.63 2.64 -4.16
CA ASN A 60 -3.70 1.66 -3.10
C ASN A 60 -2.32 1.07 -2.88
N LEU A 61 -1.99 0.84 -1.60
CA LEU A 61 -0.70 0.35 -1.13
C LEU A 61 -0.93 -0.93 -0.34
N GLY A 62 -0.55 -2.07 -0.90
CA GLY A 62 -0.52 -3.34 -0.19
C GLY A 62 0.83 -3.48 0.52
N LEU A 63 0.82 -3.37 1.85
CA LEU A 63 2.02 -3.48 2.69
C LEU A 63 2.12 -4.91 3.24
N ALA A 64 3.07 -5.68 2.73
CA ALA A 64 3.27 -7.06 3.12
C ALA A 64 4.39 -7.22 4.17
N PRO A 65 4.36 -8.30 4.97
CA PRO A 65 5.55 -8.79 5.65
C PRO A 65 6.72 -9.02 4.67
N GLY A 66 7.96 -9.08 5.15
CA GLY A 66 9.14 -9.17 4.29
C GLY A 66 9.46 -7.88 3.52
N GLY A 67 8.74 -6.79 3.81
CA GLY A 67 9.05 -5.46 3.28
C GLY A 67 8.59 -5.21 1.84
N ILE A 68 7.67 -5.98 1.28
CA ILE A 68 7.19 -5.70 -0.09
C ILE A 68 5.99 -4.77 -0.06
N VAL A 69 6.00 -3.79 -0.95
CA VAL A 69 4.86 -2.94 -1.26
C VAL A 69 4.39 -3.19 -2.69
N GLN A 70 3.15 -3.63 -2.84
CA GLN A 70 2.46 -3.69 -4.13
C GLN A 70 1.58 -2.46 -4.28
N VAL A 71 1.75 -1.71 -5.37
CA VAL A 71 0.98 -0.50 -5.65
C VAL A 71 0.02 -0.76 -6.81
N TRP A 72 -1.22 -0.33 -6.66
CA TRP A 72 -2.19 -0.35 -7.74
C TRP A 72 -3.11 0.87 -7.72
N VAL A 73 -3.51 1.31 -8.90
CA VAL A 73 -4.56 2.32 -9.10
C VAL A 73 -5.82 1.64 -9.62
N ARG A 74 -6.93 2.37 -9.66
CA ARG A 74 -8.16 1.90 -10.30
C ARG A 74 -8.43 2.70 -11.58
N ASP A 75 -8.75 2.00 -12.66
CA ASP A 75 -9.19 2.63 -13.91
C ASP A 75 -10.62 3.20 -13.81
N GLU A 76 -11.15 3.76 -14.89
CA GLU A 76 -12.50 4.33 -14.92
C GLU A 76 -13.63 3.31 -14.65
N CYS A 77 -13.35 2.01 -14.80
CA CYS A 77 -14.26 0.91 -14.55
C CYS A 77 -13.98 0.20 -13.21
N HIS A 78 -13.15 0.80 -12.36
CA HIS A 78 -12.76 0.29 -11.05
C HIS A 78 -11.87 -0.98 -11.07
N HIS A 79 -11.30 -1.34 -12.22
CA HIS A 79 -10.35 -2.45 -12.31
C HIS A 79 -9.02 -2.09 -11.65
N PRO A 80 -8.45 -2.97 -10.81
CA PRO A 80 -7.16 -2.73 -10.19
C PRO A 80 -6.02 -2.92 -11.20
N ILE A 81 -5.27 -1.86 -11.47
CA ILE A 81 -4.07 -1.89 -12.32
C ILE A 81 -2.83 -1.79 -11.43
N LYS A 82 -2.03 -2.86 -11.39
CA LYS A 82 -0.73 -2.86 -10.70
C LYS A 82 0.24 -1.94 -11.43
N VAL A 83 0.86 -1.00 -10.71
CA VAL A 83 1.71 0.04 -11.31
C VAL A 83 3.13 0.06 -10.78
N ALA A 84 3.37 -0.48 -9.58
CA ALA A 84 4.70 -0.61 -9.02
C ALA A 84 4.75 -1.74 -8.00
N ARG A 85 5.93 -2.35 -7.85
CA ARG A 85 6.27 -3.28 -6.78
C ARG A 85 7.62 -2.86 -6.22
N VAL A 86 7.70 -2.63 -4.92
CA VAL A 86 8.89 -2.03 -4.29
C VAL A 86 9.30 -2.87 -3.09
N GLN A 87 10.61 -3.07 -2.92
CA GLN A 87 11.19 -3.62 -1.70
C GLN A 87 11.54 -2.46 -0.76
N ALA A 88 10.96 -2.48 0.43
CA ALA A 88 11.26 -1.55 1.50
C ALA A 88 12.48 -2.01 2.29
N GLU A 89 13.12 -1.01 2.90
CA GLU A 89 14.21 -1.22 3.85
C GLU A 89 13.66 -1.31 5.27
N VAL A 90 14.43 -1.97 6.13
CA VAL A 90 14.18 -1.98 7.57
C VAL A 90 14.37 -0.56 8.12
N GLU A 91 13.40 -0.08 8.90
CA GLU A 91 13.55 1.16 9.66
C GLU A 91 14.48 0.92 10.86
N PRO A 92 15.71 1.48 10.88
CA PRO A 92 16.68 1.22 11.94
C PRO A 92 16.20 1.67 13.33
N LEU A 93 15.34 2.69 13.41
CA LEU A 93 14.84 3.18 14.69
C LEU A 93 13.59 2.42 15.17
N GLY A 94 13.13 1.40 14.44
CA GLY A 94 11.93 0.63 14.76
C GLY A 94 10.63 1.47 14.81
N ALA A 95 9.58 0.85 15.34
CA ALA A 95 8.21 1.40 15.31
C ALA A 95 8.05 2.75 16.02
N SER A 96 8.85 3.01 17.05
CA SER A 96 8.74 4.18 17.92
C SER A 96 9.86 5.22 17.73
N GLN A 97 10.65 5.11 16.66
CA GLN A 97 11.78 6.00 16.40
C GLN A 97 12.80 6.03 17.56
N GLY A 98 13.13 4.85 18.08
CA GLY A 98 14.10 4.65 19.17
C GLY A 98 13.54 4.89 20.57
N LYS A 99 12.30 5.36 20.73
CA LYS A 99 11.74 5.76 22.03
C LYS A 99 11.35 4.60 22.95
N THR A 100 11.20 3.39 22.41
CA THR A 100 10.74 2.22 23.18
C THR A 100 11.76 1.08 23.24
N ASN A 101 13.04 1.35 22.97
CA ASN A 101 14.10 0.32 22.90
C ASN A 101 13.71 -0.86 21.98
N GLY A 102 13.06 -0.58 20.85
CA GLY A 102 12.61 -1.60 19.91
C GLY A 102 11.35 -2.37 20.33
N ARG A 103 10.72 -2.04 21.46
CA ARG A 103 9.47 -2.68 21.89
C ARG A 103 8.32 -2.29 20.98
N TYR A 104 7.70 -3.29 20.36
CA TYR A 104 6.46 -3.15 19.61
C TYR A 104 5.25 -3.01 20.53
N ALA A 105 4.31 -2.14 20.15
CA ALA A 105 3.13 -1.85 20.97
C ALA A 105 2.12 -3.00 21.01
N TYR A 106 2.02 -3.76 19.92
CA TYR A 106 1.09 -4.88 19.78
C TYR A 106 1.81 -6.21 19.93
N GLN A 107 1.31 -7.05 20.84
CA GLN A 107 1.67 -8.46 20.92
C GLN A 107 0.61 -9.27 20.17
N ILE A 108 1.07 -10.25 19.39
CA ILE A 108 0.18 -11.23 18.74
C ILE A 108 -0.52 -12.08 19.80
N SER A 109 -1.81 -12.34 19.61
CA SER A 109 -2.59 -13.24 20.47
C SER A 109 -2.04 -14.67 20.39
N GLU A 110 -2.24 -15.46 21.44
CA GLU A 110 -1.84 -16.88 21.45
C GLU A 110 -2.47 -17.69 20.32
N GLU A 111 -3.72 -17.37 19.94
CA GLU A 111 -4.39 -17.99 18.80
C GLU A 111 -3.67 -17.67 17.48
N SER A 112 -3.29 -16.41 17.27
CA SER A 112 -2.55 -15.98 16.09
C SER A 112 -1.16 -16.62 16.04
N LYS A 113 -0.46 -16.72 17.18
CA LYS A 113 0.82 -17.42 17.30
C LYS A 113 0.70 -18.88 16.86
N ARG A 114 -0.24 -19.63 17.45
CA ARG A 114 -0.48 -21.04 17.09
C ARG A 114 -0.83 -21.21 15.62
N TYR A 115 -1.61 -20.30 15.05
CA TYR A 115 -1.93 -20.31 13.62
C TYR A 115 -0.67 -20.13 12.77
N ILE A 116 0.15 -19.13 13.08
CA ILE A 116 1.40 -18.83 12.36
C ILE A 116 2.38 -19.99 12.50
N GLU A 117 2.52 -20.60 13.68
CA GLU A 117 3.38 -21.77 13.90
C GLU A 117 2.92 -22.98 13.07
N LYS A 118 1.60 -23.18 12.93
CA LYS A 118 1.04 -24.30 12.19
C LYS A 118 1.09 -24.14 10.66
N PHE A 119 0.82 -22.93 10.16
CA PHE A 119 0.62 -22.69 8.72
C PHE A 119 1.72 -21.84 8.07
N GLY A 120 2.56 -21.19 8.88
CA GLY A 120 3.55 -20.22 8.42
C GLY A 120 2.92 -18.91 7.93
N ILE A 121 3.78 -18.00 7.50
CA ILE A 121 3.41 -16.82 6.71
C ILE A 121 3.90 -17.06 5.28
N PRO A 122 3.05 -16.87 4.25
CA PRO A 122 3.42 -17.16 2.86
C PRO A 122 4.31 -16.05 2.29
N TYR A 123 5.57 -15.98 2.74
CA TYR A 123 6.49 -14.97 2.26
C TYR A 123 6.67 -15.05 0.75
N GLY A 124 6.54 -13.91 0.06
CA GLY A 124 6.76 -13.78 -1.39
C GLY A 124 5.55 -14.08 -2.28
N SER A 125 4.38 -14.44 -1.73
CA SER A 125 3.17 -14.75 -2.52
C SER A 125 2.34 -13.54 -2.95
N TRP A 126 2.64 -12.36 -2.41
CA TRP A 126 2.00 -11.07 -2.73
C TRP A 126 2.59 -10.45 -3.99
#